data_AF-A0A2N5A6A7-F1
#
_entry.id   AF-A0A2N5A6A7-F1
#
_cell.length_a   1.000
_cell.length_b   1.000
_cell.length_c   1.000
_cell.angle_alpha   90.00
_cell.angle_beta   90.00
_cell.angle_gamma   90.00
#
_symmetry.space_group_name_H-M   'P 1'
#
loop_
_entity.id
_entity.type
_entity.pdbx_description
1 polymer ?
#
loop_
_entity_poly.entity_id
_entity_poly.type
_entity_poly.pdbx_seq_one_letter_code
_entity_poly.pdbx_strand_id
1 'polypeptide(L)' 'MVGQGLGFSVLVTRPCCDMTYDGERVVQRDIADEMPASTLIMAHLANNEPTRPTQLFMDYCRSIELTPTHA' A
#
# COMPACT_ATOMS: atom_id res chain seq x y z
N MET A 1 0.96 6.61 18.96
CA MET A 1 2.41 6.33 19.10
C MET A 1 3.24 7.34 18.32
N VAL A 2 3.35 7.22 16.98
CA VAL A 2 4.14 8.17 16.16
C VAL A 2 3.59 9.59 16.25
N GLY A 3 2.27 9.78 16.09
CA GLY A 3 1.63 11.09 16.28
C GLY A 3 1.76 11.67 17.70
N GLN A 4 1.97 10.80 18.70
CA GLN A 4 2.20 11.18 20.10
C GLN A 4 3.70 11.41 20.42
N GLY A 5 4.58 11.43 19.41
CA GLY A 5 6.01 11.70 19.58
C GLY A 5 6.82 10.57 20.20
N LEU A 6 6.30 9.34 20.28
CA LEU A 6 6.98 8.21 20.92
C LEU A 6 8.04 7.52 20.02
N GLY A 7 8.26 8.02 18.80
CA GLY A 7 9.23 7.48 17.85
C GLY A 7 8.80 7.65 16.40
N PHE A 8 9.38 6.85 15.52
CA PHE A 8 9.05 6.80 14.09
C PHE A 8 8.64 5.38 13.67
N SER A 9 8.04 5.25 12.50
CA SER A 9 7.69 3.96 11.89
C SER A 9 8.09 3.96 10.43
N VAL A 10 8.43 2.79 9.90
CA VAL A 10 8.67 2.58 8.47
C VAL A 10 7.42 1.93 7.89
N LEU A 11 6.86 2.52 6.84
CA LEU A 11 5.59 2.10 6.24
C LEU A 11 5.78 1.88 4.74
N VAL A 12 5.09 0.86 4.23
CA VAL A 12 4.95 0.60 2.79
C VAL A 12 3.68 1.26 2.25
N THR A 13 2.57 1.13 2.98
CA THR A 13 1.30 1.78 2.64
C THR A 13 1.45 3.29 2.79
N ARG A 14 0.92 4.05 1.83
CA ARG A 14 0.83 5.52 1.84
C ARG A 14 -0.62 5.95 2.10
N PRO A 15 -1.00 6.26 3.35
CA PRO A 15 -2.37 6.67 3.66
C PRO A 15 -2.71 8.02 3.02
N CYS A 16 -3.96 8.22 2.62
CA CYS A 16 -4.43 9.49 2.06
C CYS A 16 -4.56 10.62 3.10
N CYS A 17 -4.48 10.29 4.38
CA CYS A 17 -4.67 11.21 5.50
C CYS A 17 -3.40 11.23 6.35
N ASP A 18 -2.97 12.42 6.74
CA ASP A 18 -1.80 12.67 7.58
C ASP A 18 -2.17 12.76 9.07
N MET A 19 -3.40 12.41 9.44
CA MET A 19 -3.92 12.49 10.81
C MET A 19 -4.16 11.10 11.40
N THR A 20 -3.70 10.89 12.63
CA THR A 20 -4.01 9.70 13.42
C THR A 20 -5.40 9.81 14.06
N TYR A 21 -5.94 8.70 14.56
CA TYR A 21 -7.30 8.66 15.12
C TYR A 21 -7.51 9.58 16.33
N ASP A 22 -6.46 9.85 17.09
CA ASP A 22 -6.44 10.78 18.22
C ASP A 22 -6.24 12.25 17.79
N GLY A 23 -6.23 12.54 16.49
CA GLY A 23 -6.18 13.89 15.94
C GLY A 23 -4.76 14.45 15.72
N GLU A 24 -3.73 13.67 16.03
CA GLU A 24 -2.34 14.11 15.84
C GLU A 24 -1.92 14.01 14.38
N ARG A 25 -1.09 14.96 13.93
CA ARG A 25 -0.54 14.95 12.57
C ARG A 25 0.77 14.18 12.51
N VAL A 26 0.96 13.45 11.41
CA VAL A 26 2.20 12.74 11.07
C VAL A 26 2.68 13.15 9.69
N VAL A 27 3.99 13.06 9.45
CA VAL A 27 4.57 13.39 8.15
C VAL A 27 5.21 12.15 7.55
N GLN A 28 4.92 11.88 6.29
CA GLN A 28 5.60 10.86 5.51
C GLN A 28 6.86 11.45 4.86
N ARG A 29 7.97 10.71 4.94
CA ARG A 29 9.23 11.04 4.26
C ARG A 29 9.76 9.80 3.55
N ASP A 30 10.33 10.01 2.37
CA ASP A 30 11.03 8.95 1.64
C ASP A 30 12.38 8.66 2.32
N ILE A 31 12.79 7.40 2.26
CA ILE A 31 14.12 6.96 2.71
C ILE A 31 15.12 7.38 1.62
N ALA A 32 16.25 7.95 2.02
CA ALA A 32 17.23 8.50 1.07
C ALA A 32 17.96 7.40 0.27
N ASP A 33 18.18 6.24 0.88
CA ASP A 33 18.79 5.08 0.24
C ASP A 33 17.82 4.40 -0.72
N GLU A 34 18.36 3.76 -1.76
CA GLU A 34 17.55 2.95 -2.67
C GLU A 34 16.96 1.75 -1.92
N MET A 35 15.63 1.74 -1.80
CA MET A 35 14.90 0.67 -1.12
C MET A 35 14.14 -0.18 -2.15
N PRO A 36 14.17 -1.51 -2.04
CA PRO A 36 13.37 -2.36 -2.91
C PRO A 36 11.87 -2.10 -2.67
N ALA A 37 11.12 -1.97 -3.76
CA ALA A 37 9.67 -1.80 -3.67
C ALA A 37 8.99 -3.08 -3.17
N SER A 38 8.02 -2.94 -2.28
CA SER A 38 7.10 -4.03 -1.96
C SER A 38 6.12 -4.21 -3.11
N THR A 39 6.00 -5.44 -3.63
CA THR A 39 5.06 -5.76 -4.72
C THR A 39 3.88 -6.54 -4.18
N LEU A 40 2.67 -6.01 -4.38
CA LEU A 40 1.44 -6.77 -4.16
C LEU A 40 1.26 -7.75 -5.32
N ILE A 41 1.02 -9.02 -5.01
CA ILE A 41 0.86 -10.09 -6.01
C ILE A 41 -0.51 -10.77 -5.91
N MET A 42 -0.96 -11.34 -7.02
CA MET A 42 -2.12 -12.22 -7.05
C MET A 42 -1.63 -13.66 -7.16
N ALA A 43 -1.96 -14.49 -6.17
CA ALA A 43 -1.59 -15.89 -6.13
C ALA A 43 -2.83 -16.79 -6.29
N HIS A 44 -2.66 -17.92 -6.95
CA HIS A 44 -3.64 -19.00 -7.01
C HIS A 44 -2.92 -20.35 -6.89
N LEU A 45 -3.66 -21.41 -6.56
CA LEU A 45 -3.11 -22.76 -6.51
C LEU A 45 -2.74 -23.21 -7.94
N ALA A 46 -1.58 -23.84 -8.10
CA ALA A 46 -1.10 -24.28 -9.41
C ALA A 46 -2.03 -25.31 -10.08
N ASN A 47 -2.78 -26.09 -9.29
CA ASN A 47 -3.72 -27.10 -9.77
C ASN A 47 -5.15 -26.56 -9.94
N ASN A 48 -5.39 -25.26 -9.72
CA ASN A 48 -6.69 -24.66 -9.85
C ASN A 48 -6.56 -23.38 -10.67
N GLU A 49 -6.83 -23.49 -11.98
CA GLU A 49 -6.79 -22.33 -12.84
C GLU A 49 -7.88 -21.32 -12.44
N PRO A 50 -7.54 -20.01 -12.41
CA PRO A 50 -8.52 -18.98 -12.14
C PRO A 50 -9.68 -19.06 -13.14
N THR A 51 -10.91 -19.03 -12.63
CA THR A 51 -12.10 -18.97 -13.48
C THR A 51 -12.10 -17.69 -14.33
N ARG A 52 -12.88 -17.67 -15.42
CA ARG A 52 -12.95 -16.48 -16.29
C ARG A 52 -13.28 -15.18 -15.53
N PRO A 53 -14.26 -15.13 -14.60
CA PRO A 53 -14.48 -13.94 -13.77
C PRO A 53 -13.26 -13.56 -12.92
N THR A 54 -12.55 -14.54 -12.35
CA THR A 54 -11.34 -14.28 -11.55
C THR A 54 -10.24 -13.68 -12.41
N GLN A 55 -10.01 -14.20 -13.61
CA GLN A 55 -9.03 -13.64 -14.55
C GLN A 55 -9.34 -12.18 -14.88
N LEU A 56 -10.61 -11.88 -15.20
CA LEU A 56 -11.06 -10.52 -15.48
C LEU A 56 -10.84 -9.58 -14.28
N PHE A 57 -11.09 -10.05 -13.06
CA PHE A 57 -10.81 -9.28 -11.85
C PHE A 57 -9.31 -9.05 -11.65
N MET A 58 -8.49 -10.06 -11.89
CA MET A 58 -7.03 -9.93 -11.81
C MET A 58 -6.50 -8.90 -12.83
N ASP A 59 -7.00 -8.94 -14.06
CA ASP A 59 -6.66 -7.98 -15.10
C ASP A 59 -7.10 -6.56 -14.73
N TYR A 60 -8.32 -6.42 -14.21
CA TYR A 60 -8.83 -5.15 -13.71
C TYR A 60 -7.93 -4.57 -12.60
N CYS A 61 -7.60 -5.35 -11.58
CA CYS A 61 -6.72 -4.91 -10.50
C CYS A 61 -5.32 -4.49 -10.99
N ARG A 62 -4.76 -5.16 -12.01
CA ARG A 62 -3.49 -4.75 -12.61
C ARG A 62 -3.56 -3.43 -13.37
N SER A 63 -4.73 -3.09 -13.90
CA SER A 63 -4.93 -1.85 -14.66
C SER A 63 -5.10 -0.61 -13.78
N ILE A 64 -5.29 -0.78 -12.47
CA ILE A 64 -5.58 0.30 -11.54
C ILE A 64 -4.35 0.61 -10.70
N GLU A 65 -3.95 1.88 -10.68
CA GLU A 65 -3.03 2.39 -9.67
C GLU A 65 -3.76 2.51 -8.33
N LEU A 66 -3.35 1.70 -7.36
CA LEU A 66 -3.89 1.69 -6.00
C LEU A 66 -3.22 2.75 -5.10
N THR A 67 -2.25 3.48 -5.62
CA THR A 67 -1.53 4.53 -4.89
C THR A 67 -2.33 5.83 -4.97
N PRO A 68 -2.64 6.49 -3.85
CA PRO A 68 -3.29 7.79 -3.91
C PRO A 68 -2.44 8.79 -4.72
N THR A 69 -3.07 9.46 -5.68
CA THR A 69 -2.45 10.56 -6.41
C THR A 69 -2.13 11.65 -5.40
N HIS A 70 -0.87 12.05 -5.31
CA HIS A 70 -0.42 13.10 -4.40
C HIS A 70 -1.34 14.33 -4.51
N ALA A 71 -1.95 14.74 -3.40
CA ALA A 71 -2.52 16.06 -3.20
C ALA A 71 -1.55 16.92 -2.39
#